data_AF-A0AAW1RGS4-F1
#
_entry.id   AF-A0AAW1RGS4-F1
#
_cell.length_a   1.000
_cell.length_b   1.000
_cell.length_c   1.000
_cell.angle_alpha   90.00
_cell.angle_beta   90.00
_cell.angle_gamma   90.00
#
_symmetry.space_group_name_H-M   'P 1'
#
loop_
_entity.id
_entity.type
_entity.pdbx_description
1 polymer ?
#
loop_
_entity_poly.entity_id
_entity_poly.type
_entity_poly.pdbx_seq_one_letter_code
_entity_poly.pdbx_strand_id
1 'polypeptide(L)'
;MCGPAGTGFCLGLSTFGTLFMGVMAVLLKRDYQYLGEWYDTAEPNHPSYEEQRDNALNMCWTVAAVYGGFAVASALGMCYYSFKAKRA
;
A
#
# COMPACT_ATOMS: atom_id res chain seq x y z
N MET A 1 -16.34 14.59 8.79
CA MET A 1 -15.45 14.99 7.69
C MET A 1 -14.07 15.27 8.28
N CYS A 2 -13.03 14.60 7.80
CA CYS A 2 -11.65 14.86 8.20
C CYS A 2 -11.31 16.30 7.79
N GLY A 3 -10.90 17.16 8.73
CA GLY A 3 -10.49 18.54 8.40
C GLY A 3 -9.21 18.57 7.56
N PRO A 4 -8.74 19.76 7.13
CA PRO A 4 -7.58 19.89 6.23
C PRO A 4 -6.32 19.18 6.74
N ALA A 5 -6.05 19.24 8.05
CA ALA A 5 -4.93 18.53 8.67
C ALA A 5 -5.08 17.00 8.60
N GLY A 6 -6.29 16.48 8.83
CA GLY A 6 -6.58 15.04 8.74
C GLY A 6 -6.50 14.51 7.32
N THR A 7 -6.94 15.29 6.33
CA THR A 7 -6.81 14.94 4.91
C THR A 7 -5.35 14.94 4.46
N GLY A 8 -4.55 15.91 4.91
CA GLY A 8 -3.11 15.94 4.61
C GLY A 8 -2.35 14.74 5.20
N PHE A 9 -2.63 14.39 6.46
CA PHE A 9 -2.04 13.20 7.09
C PHE A 9 -2.42 11.90 6.35
N CYS A 10 -3.70 11.74 6.02
CA CYS A 10 -4.19 10.57 5.29
C CYS A 10 -3.57 10.46 3.89
N LEU A 11 -3.38 11.58 3.17
CA LEU A 11 -2.67 11.58 1.90
C LEU A 11 -1.24 11.08 2.08
N GLY A 12 -0.51 11.62 3.06
CA GLY A 12 0.88 11.24 3.32
C GLY A 12 1.03 9.75 3.63
N LEU A 13 0.24 9.25 4.58
CA LEU A 13 0.26 7.84 4.98
C LEU A 13 -0.15 6.92 3.82
N SER A 14 -1.20 7.27 3.09
CA SER A 14 -1.67 6.48 1.96
C SER A 14 -0.67 6.47 0.81
N THR A 15 0.00 7.60 0.54
CA THR A 15 1.05 7.67 -0.48
C THR A 15 2.24 6.79 -0.09
N PHE A 16 2.70 6.88 1.16
CA PHE A 16 3.77 6.02 1.66
C PHE A 16 3.40 4.54 1.61
N GLY A 17 2.20 4.18 2.10
CA GLY A 17 1.70 2.80 2.07
C GLY A 17 1.60 2.22 0.66
N THR A 18 1.12 3.02 -0.29
CA THR A 18 1.06 2.63 -1.72
C THR A 18 2.45 2.34 -2.28
N LEU A 19 3.40 3.26 -2.07
CA LEU A 19 4.77 3.12 -2.58
C LEU A 19 5.50 1.95 -1.93
N PHE A 20 5.41 1.83 -0.61
CA PHE A 20 6.07 0.77 0.15
C PHE A 20 5.57 -0.61 -0.29
N MET A 21 4.25 -0.81 -0.33
CA MET A 21 3.67 -2.10 -0.74
C MET A 21 3.90 -2.38 -2.22
N GLY A 22 3.90 -1.35 -3.08
CA GLY A 22 4.26 -1.49 -4.50
C GLY A 22 5.72 -1.92 -4.69
N VAL A 23 6.66 -1.35 -3.93
CA VAL A 23 8.07 -1.77 -3.95
C VAL A 23 8.22 -3.20 -3.45
N MET A 24 7.55 -3.58 -2.36
CA MET A 24 7.54 -4.96 -1.86
C MET A 24 7.03 -5.94 -2.93
N ALA A 25 5.93 -5.61 -3.61
CA ALA A 25 5.39 -6.45 -4.68
C ALA A 25 6.36 -6.63 -5.85
N VAL A 26 7.11 -5.57 -6.21
CA VAL A 26 8.15 -5.63 -7.25
C VAL A 26 9.32 -6.51 -6.82
N LEU A 27 9.77 -6.40 -5.57
CA LEU A 27 10.86 -7.22 -5.04
C LEU A 27 10.46 -8.70 -4.96
N LEU A 28 9.22 -9.00 -4.54
CA LEU A 28 8.67 -10.36 -4.56
C LEU A 28 8.61 -10.93 -5.99
N LYS A 29 8.22 -10.12 -6.97
CA LYS A 29 8.19 -10.53 -8.39
C LYS A 29 9.58 -10.83 -8.96
N ARG A 30 10.64 -10.29 -8.35
CA ARG A 30 12.04 -10.45 -8.78
C ARG A 30 12.78 -11.54 -8.01
N ASP A 31 12.09 -12.33 -7.19
CA ASP A 31 12.67 -13.37 -6.34
C ASP A 31 13.80 -12.83 -5.45
N TYR A 32 13.56 -11.66 -4.85
CA TYR A 32 14.54 -11.03 -3.99
C TYR A 32 14.78 -11.87 -2.73
N GLN A 33 16.03 -12.27 -2.54
CA GLN A 33 16.43 -13.35 -1.62
C GLN A 33 16.08 -13.05 -0.15
N TYR A 34 16.17 -11.80 0.27
CA TYR A 34 15.90 -11.37 1.66
C TYR A 34 14.40 -11.28 2.01
N LEU A 35 13.50 -11.41 1.02
CA LEU A 35 12.07 -11.55 1.28
C LEU A 35 11.66 -13.00 1.47
N GLY A 36 12.52 -13.95 1.07
CA GLY A 36 12.30 -15.38 1.25
C GLY A 36 12.33 -15.82 2.72
N GLU A 37 12.98 -15.03 3.58
CA GLU A 37 13.16 -15.31 5.01
C GLU A 37 11.86 -15.25 5.84
N TRP A 38 10.78 -14.72 5.25
CA TRP A 38 9.49 -14.52 5.90
C TRP A 38 8.52 -15.69 5.67
N TYR A 39 8.91 -16.69 4.86
CA TYR A 39 8.07 -17.84 4.54
C TYR A 39 8.40 -19.01 5.46
N ASP A 40 7.38 -19.53 6.12
CA ASP A 40 7.53 -20.57 7.12
C ASP A 40 7.54 -21.95 6.44
N THR A 41 8.70 -22.60 6.45
CA THR A 41 8.88 -23.96 5.91
C THR A 41 9.01 -25.01 7.03
N ALA A 42 8.60 -24.69 8.26
CA ALA A 42 8.78 -25.57 9.42
C ALA A 42 7.61 -26.54 9.71
N GLU A 43 6.38 -26.24 9.29
CA GLU A 43 5.16 -27.05 9.57
C GLU A 43 4.75 -28.10 8.51
N PRO A 44 4.35 -29.32 8.84
CA PRO A 44 4.19 -30.44 7.88
C PRO A 44 3.19 -30.28 6.70
N ASN A 45 2.43 -29.18 6.59
CA ASN A 45 1.41 -28.93 5.55
C ASN A 45 1.47 -27.52 4.91
N HIS A 46 2.63 -26.86 4.83
CA HIS A 46 2.68 -25.55 4.18
C HIS A 46 2.58 -25.62 2.65
N PRO A 47 1.89 -24.64 2.02
CA PRO A 47 1.93 -24.45 0.58
C PRO A 47 3.36 -24.20 0.10
N SER A 48 3.62 -24.53 -1.16
CA SER A 48 4.97 -24.37 -1.75
C SER A 48 5.47 -22.93 -1.62
N TYR A 49 6.79 -22.73 -1.60
CA TYR A 49 7.38 -21.38 -1.57
C TYR A 49 6.83 -20.48 -2.69
N GLU A 50 6.65 -21.04 -3.90
CA GLU A 50 6.08 -20.31 -5.03
C GLU A 50 4.65 -19.86 -4.76
N GLU A 51 3.83 -20.71 -4.15
CA GLU A 51 2.44 -20.41 -3.81
C GLU A 51 2.33 -19.35 -2.70
N GLN A 52 3.20 -19.42 -1.67
CA GLN A 52 3.27 -18.39 -0.63
C GLN A 52 3.73 -17.05 -1.20
N ARG A 53 4.73 -17.06 -2.09
CA ARG A 53 5.22 -15.85 -2.79
C ARG A 53 4.13 -15.23 -3.65
N ASP A 54 3.44 -16.03 -4.46
CA ASP A 54 2.42 -15.54 -5.37
C ASP A 54 1.21 -14.97 -4.60
N ASN A 55 0.84 -15.60 -3.48
CA ASN A 55 -0.19 -15.06 -2.58
C ASN A 55 0.25 -13.73 -1.94
N ALA A 56 1.49 -13.65 -1.41
CA ALA A 56 2.03 -12.43 -0.84
C ALA A 56 2.13 -11.30 -1.86
N LEU A 57 2.51 -11.60 -3.12
CA LEU A 57 2.56 -10.65 -4.22
C LEU A 57 1.17 -10.08 -4.52
N ASN A 58 0.15 -10.93 -4.59
CA ASN A 58 -1.24 -10.50 -4.80
C ASN A 58 -1.74 -9.63 -3.65
N MET A 59 -1.43 -10.00 -2.40
CA MET A 59 -1.75 -9.19 -1.23
C MET A 59 -1.06 -7.82 -1.26
N CYS A 60 0.23 -7.78 -1.59
CA CYS A 60 0.98 -6.51 -1.68
C CYS A 60 0.38 -5.57 -2.73
N TRP A 61 0.06 -6.08 -3.93
CA TRP A 61 -0.60 -5.28 -4.96
C TRP A 61 -2.00 -4.82 -4.55
N THR A 62 -2.76 -5.68 -3.88
CA THR A 62 -4.11 -5.33 -3.39
C THR A 62 -4.03 -4.20 -2.38
N VAL A 63 -3.14 -4.31 -1.39
CA VAL A 63 -2.96 -3.28 -0.36
C VAL A 63 -2.41 -1.99 -0.98
N ALA A 64 -1.48 -2.07 -1.93
CA ALA A 64 -1.00 -0.91 -2.67
C ALA A 64 -2.14 -0.21 -3.41
N ALA A 65 -3.04 -0.96 -4.06
CA ALA A 65 -4.20 -0.39 -4.74
C ALA A 65 -5.19 0.28 -3.77
N VAL A 66 -5.44 -0.33 -2.60
CA VAL A 66 -6.31 0.24 -1.57
C VAL A 66 -5.77 1.57 -1.05
N TYR A 67 -4.49 1.61 -0.64
CA TYR A 67 -3.86 2.85 -0.23
C TYR A 67 -3.80 3.86 -1.37
N GLY A 68 -3.60 3.42 -2.62
CA GLY A 68 -3.61 4.28 -3.80
C GLY A 68 -4.96 4.98 -3.98
N GLY A 69 -6.06 4.24 -3.78
CA GLY A 69 -7.40 4.80 -3.77
C GLY A 69 -7.61 5.86 -2.68
N PHE A 70 -7.17 5.59 -1.45
CA PHE A 70 -7.24 6.57 -0.36
C PHE A 70 -6.37 7.80 -0.59
N ALA A 71 -5.20 7.63 -1.22
CA ALA A 71 -4.34 8.74 -1.61
C ALA A 71 -5.05 9.65 -2.63
N VAL A 72 -5.66 9.09 -3.67
CA VAL A 72 -6.43 9.86 -4.66
C VAL A 72 -7.59 10.61 -4.00
N ALA A 73 -8.38 9.93 -3.17
CA ALA A 73 -9.50 10.55 -2.46
C ALA A 73 -9.05 11.70 -1.54
N SER A 74 -7.93 11.51 -0.83
CA SER A 74 -7.36 12.53 0.05
C SER A 74 -6.79 13.71 -0.73
N ALA A 75 -6.16 13.47 -1.89
CA ALA A 75 -5.68 14.52 -2.77
C ALA A 75 -6.84 15.40 -3.28
N LEU A 76 -7.94 14.77 -3.73
CA LEU A 76 -9.16 15.49 -4.13
C LEU A 76 -9.75 16.30 -2.97
N GLY A 77 -9.77 15.73 -1.76
CA GLY A 77 -10.19 16.42 -0.55
C GLY A 77 -9.35 17.66 -0.26
N MET A 78 -8.02 17.58 -0.37
CA MET A 78 -7.14 18.74 -0.20
C MET A 78 -7.38 19.80 -1.27
N CYS A 79 -7.51 19.42 -2.54
CA CYS A 79 -7.84 20.36 -3.61
C CYS A 79 -9.16 21.09 -3.33
N TYR A 80 -10.18 20.38 -2.85
CA TYR A 80 -11.46 20.96 -2.47
C TYR A 80 -11.31 21.96 -1.31
N TYR A 81 -10.58 21.61 -0.25
CA TYR A 81 -10.34 22.53 0.87
C TYR A 81 -9.53 23.76 0.46
N SER A 82 -8.50 23.60 -0.37
CA SER A 82 -7.73 24.73 -0.90
C SER A 82 -8.58 25.64 -1.79
N PHE A 83 -9.45 25.08 -2.62
CA PHE A 83 -10.37 25.87 -3.44
C PHE A 83 -11.39 26.64 -2.58
N LYS A 84 -11.99 25.97 -1.59
CA LYS A 84 -12.94 26.60 -0.67
C LYS A 84 -12.26 27.71 0.15
N ALA A 85 -11.04 27.51 0.61
CA ALA A 85 -10.28 28.51 1.37
C ALA A 85 -9.95 29.77 0.54
N LYS A 86 -9.76 29.65 -0.78
CA LYS A 86 -9.53 30.80 -1.67
C LYS A 86 -10.79 31.62 -1.98
N ARG A 87 -11.98 31.09 -1.70
CA ARG A 87 -13.28 31.73 -1.95
C ARG A 87 -13.97 32.26 -0.69
N ALA A 88 -13.38 32.02 0.47
CA ALA A 88 -13.76 32.65 1.73
C ALA A 88 -12.96 33.95 1.91
#